data_AF-A0A8X7RSS8-F1
#
_entry.id   AF-A0A8X7RSS8-F1
#
_cell.length_a   1.000
_cell.length_b   1.000
_cell.length_c   1.000
_cell.angle_alpha   90.00
_cell.angle_beta   90.00
_cell.angle_gamma   90.00
#
_symmetry.space_group_name_H-M   'P 1'
#
loop_
_entity.id
_entity.type
_entity.pdbx_description
1 polymer ?
#
loop_
_entity_poly.entity_id
_entity_poly.type
_entity_poly.pdbx_seq_one_letter_code
_entity_poly.pdbx_strand_id
1 'polypeptide(L)' 'MVGGPILCENPLYVSPNQIRALEKRNKAGNFVKKIKAKTRRKMHDLSNPLEPDEFADMWKDDE' A
#
# COMPACT_ATOMS: atom_id res chain seq x y z
N MET A 1 -2.93 45.33 -17.62
CA MET A 1 -2.70 44.10 -18.38
C MET A 1 -2.10 43.07 -17.43
N VAL A 2 -2.82 41.99 -17.13
CA VAL A 2 -2.26 40.82 -16.43
C VAL A 2 -1.71 39.91 -17.52
N GLY A 3 -0.38 39.84 -17.67
CA GLY A 3 0.24 39.05 -18.74
C GLY A 3 1.57 39.60 -19.25
N GLY A 4 2.51 39.89 -18.35
CA GLY A 4 3.91 40.16 -18.70
C GLY A 4 4.81 38.97 -18.35
N PRO A 5 6.05 38.91 -18.87
CA PRO A 5 6.99 37.86 -18.51
C PRO A 5 7.31 37.88 -17.01
N ILE A 6 7.38 36.70 -16.43
CA ILE A 6 7.68 36.49 -15.01
C ILE A 6 9.15 36.83 -14.77
N LEU A 7 9.39 37.86 -13.96
CA LEU A 7 10.72 38.41 -13.71
C LEU A 7 11.53 37.53 -12.74
N CYS A 8 10.86 36.87 -11.80
CA CYS A 8 11.47 35.93 -10.85
C CYS A 8 10.39 35.01 -10.29
N GLU A 9 10.63 33.71 -10.32
CA GLU A 9 9.81 32.69 -9.66
C GLU A 9 10.51 32.25 -8.38
N ASN A 10 9.76 32.13 -7.27
CA ASN A 10 10.32 31.68 -6.00
C ASN A 10 10.46 30.14 -6.01
N PRO A 11 11.67 29.56 -5.96
CA PRO A 11 11.87 28.11 -5.98
C PRO A 11 11.32 27.39 -4.75
N LEU A 12 11.16 28.11 -3.64
CA LEU A 12 10.65 27.56 -2.38
C LEU A 12 9.12 27.59 -2.31
N TYR A 13 8.45 28.27 -3.25
CA TYR A 13 7.01 28.33 -3.26
C TYR A 13 6.42 27.01 -3.78
N VAL A 14 5.54 26.43 -2.99
CA VAL A 14 4.74 25.26 -3.39
C VAL A 14 3.27 25.65 -3.28
N SER A 15 2.54 25.51 -4.38
CA SER A 15 1.11 25.82 -4.38
C SER A 15 0.34 24.81 -3.50
N PRO A 16 -0.73 25.22 -2.79
CA PRO A 16 -1.56 24.31 -2.00
C PRO A 16 -2.15 23.16 -2.84
N ASN A 17 -2.38 23.40 -4.12
CA ASN A 17 -2.86 22.39 -5.06
C ASN A 17 -1.82 21.31 -5.34
N GLN A 18 -0.54 21.68 -5.43
CA GLN A 18 0.56 20.73 -5.61
C GLN A 18 0.72 19.83 -4.38
N ILE A 19 0.56 20.37 -3.17
CA ILE A 19 0.58 19.61 -1.91
C ILE A 19 -0.59 18.59 -1.92
N ARG A 20 -1.81 19.05 -2.18
CA ARG A 20 -3.01 18.17 -2.26
C ARG A 20 -2.87 17.08 -3.33
N ALA A 21 -2.30 17.40 -4.49
CA ALA A 21 -2.05 16.43 -5.55
C ALA A 21 -1.05 15.36 -5.10
N LEU A 22 0.01 15.75 -4.41
CA LEU A 22 1.02 14.84 -3.88
C LEU A 22 0.43 13.90 -2.82
N GLU A 23 -0.36 14.42 -1.89
CA GLU A 23 -1.08 13.62 -0.89
C GLU A 23 -2.02 12.59 -1.54
N LYS A 24 -2.80 13.01 -2.55
CA LYS A 24 -3.70 12.11 -3.27
C LYS A 24 -2.95 10.98 -3.96
N ARG A 25 -1.82 11.29 -4.60
CA ARG A 25 -0.94 10.29 -5.24
C ARG A 25 -0.36 9.30 -4.22
N ASN A 26 0.09 9.79 -3.07
CA ASN A 26 0.62 8.94 -2.00
C ASN A 26 -0.44 7.98 -1.45
N LYS A 27 -1.66 8.46 -1.21
CA LYS A 27 -2.78 7.63 -0.77
C LYS A 27 -3.14 6.54 -1.79
N ALA A 28 -3.15 6.88 -3.09
CA ALA A 28 -3.39 5.90 -4.16
C ALA A 28 -2.31 4.80 -4.18
N GLY A 29 -1.03 5.16 -3.99
CA GLY A 29 0.06 4.19 -3.94
C GLY A 29 -0.05 3.17 -2.80
N ASN A 30 -0.57 3.58 -1.63
CA ASN A 30 -0.74 2.68 -0.48
C ASN A 30 -1.75 1.57 -0.74
N PHE A 31 -2.85 1.87 -1.44
CA PHE A 31 -3.84 0.86 -1.80
C PHE A 31 -3.23 -0.19 -2.74
N VAL A 32 -2.47 0.23 -3.75
CA VAL A 32 -1.78 -0.70 -4.65
C VAL A 32 -0.80 -1.60 -3.90
N LYS A 33 -0.03 -1.04 -2.95
CA LYS A 33 0.88 -1.82 -2.09
C LYS A 33 0.12 -2.85 -1.24
N LYS A 34 -1.01 -2.46 -0.65
CA LYS A 34 -1.87 -3.37 0.14
C LYS A 34 -2.36 -4.55 -0.71
N ILE A 35 -2.84 -4.30 -1.92
CA ILE A 35 -3.34 -5.36 -2.80
C ILE A 35 -2.20 -6.31 -3.18
N LYS A 36 -1.04 -5.80 -3.61
CA LYS A 36 0.13 -6.63 -3.93
C LYS A 36 0.56 -7.51 -2.74
N ALA A 37 0.59 -6.95 -1.53
CA ALA A 37 0.92 -7.70 -0.32
C ALA A 37 -0.11 -8.79 -0.01
N LYS A 38 -1.42 -8.51 -0.17
CA LYS A 38 -2.49 -9.50 0.01
C LYS A 38 -2.36 -10.64 -1.00
N THR A 39 -2.10 -10.33 -2.28
CA THR A 39 -1.90 -11.33 -3.33
C THR A 39 -0.68 -12.21 -3.03
N ARG A 40 0.44 -11.60 -2.61
CA ARG A 40 1.65 -12.34 -2.24
C ARG A 40 1.43 -13.31 -1.08
N ARG A 41 0.68 -12.90 -0.04
CA ARG A 41 0.33 -13.78 1.09
C ARG A 41 -0.49 -14.98 0.63
N LYS A 42 -1.56 -14.74 -0.15
CA LYS A 42 -2.37 -15.83 -0.70
C LYS A 42 -1.57 -16.81 -1.55
N MET A 43 -0.67 -16.29 -2.38
CA MET A 43 0.23 -17.14 -3.18
C MET A 43 1.16 -17.96 -2.29
N HIS A 44 1.72 -17.34 -1.24
CA HIS A 44 2.55 -18.03 -0.26
C HIS A 44 1.79 -19.16 0.45
N ASP A 45 0.59 -18.89 0.94
CA ASP A 45 -0.25 -19.86 1.66
C ASP A 45 -0.60 -21.07 0.77
N LEU A 46 -0.83 -20.84 -0.53
CA LEU A 46 -1.07 -21.92 -1.51
C LEU A 46 0.20 -22.71 -1.85
N SER A 47 1.36 -22.05 -1.90
CA SER A 47 2.64 -22.67 -2.26
C SER A 47 3.33 -23.40 -1.10
N ASN A 48 2.93 -23.10 0.13
CA ASN A 48 3.51 -23.65 1.35
C ASN A 48 2.39 -24.13 2.30
N PRO A 49 1.59 -25.13 1.89
CA PRO A 49 0.68 -25.78 2.81
C PRO A 49 1.51 -26.41 3.94
N LEU A 50 1.16 -26.12 5.19
CA LEU A 50 1.80 -26.76 6.34
C LEU A 50 1.41 -28.23 6.35
N GLU A 51 2.39 -29.10 6.59
CA GLU A 51 2.11 -30.50 6.84
C GLU A 51 1.13 -30.60 8.03
N PRO A 52 0.07 -31.43 7.91
CA PRO A 52 -0.82 -31.68 9.03
C PRO A 52 0.00 -32.25 10.19
N ASP A 53 -0.17 -31.70 11.38
CA ASP A 53 0.48 -32.19 12.59
C ASP A 53 -0.04 -33.61 12.88
N GLU A 54 0.87 -34.60 12.85
CA GLU A 54 0.57 -36.02 13.05
C GLU A 54 -0.07 -36.29 14.42
N PHE A 55 0.07 -35.38 15.37
CA PHE A 55 -0.47 -35.50 16.72
C PHE A 55 -1.67 -34.58 16.99
N ALA A 56 -2.21 -33.89 15.97
CA ALA A 56 -3.30 -32.91 16.14
C ALA A 56 -4.58 -33.49 16.79
N ASP A 57 -4.80 -34.80 16.60
CA ASP A 57 -5.96 -35.52 17.14
C ASP A 57 -5.66 -36.28 18.43
N MET A 58 -4.43 -36.26 18.96
CA MET A 58 -4.06 -37.04 20.16
C MET A 58 -4.76 -36.60 21.44
N TRP A 59 -5.24 -35.37 21.50
CA TRP A 59 -5.86 -34.77 22.69
C TRP A 59 -7.30 -34.30 22.43
N LYS A 60 -7.91 -34.79 21.34
CA LYS A 60 -9.36 -34.69 21.16
C LYS A 60 -9.99 -35.76 22.03
N ASP A 61 -10.11 -35.46 23.32
CA ASP A 61 -10.88 -36.28 24.25
C ASP A 61 -12.34 -36.32 23.75
N ASP A 62 -12.83 -37.53 23.49
CA ASP A 62 -14.23 -37.80 23.15
C ASP A 62 -15.13 -37.45 24.36
N GLU A 63 -15.75 -36.27 24.35
CA GLU A 63 -16.92 -35.93 25.19
C GLU A 63 -17.96 -35.09 24.43
#